data_AF-A0A812F357-F1
#
_entry.id   AF-A0A812F357-F1
#
_cell.length_a   1.000
_cell.length_b   1.000
_cell.length_c   1.000
_cell.angle_alpha   90.00
_cell.angle_beta   90.00
_cell.angle_gamma   90.00
#
_symmetry.space_group_name_H-M   'P 1'
#
loop_
_entity.id
_entity.type
_entity.pdbx_description
1 polymer ?
#
loop_
_entity_poly.entity_id
_entity_poly.type
_entity_poly.pdbx_seq_one_letter_code
_entity_poly.pdbx_strand_id
1 'polypeptide(L)'
;MTENMYYVAYDITDNDVRTAVIQILKNAGFTRIQKSVFCGKISGQQKKDIIEMVKTQITDNDSFYMFLACKQCFGKITIVGKPFDKEYVSNEKGAEVF
;
A
#
# COMPACT_ATOMS: atom_id res chain seq x y z
N MET A 1 18.75 4.88 7.30
CA MET A 1 18.14 3.53 7.25
C MET A 1 17.71 3.27 5.81
N THR A 2 17.87 2.06 5.29
CA THR A 2 17.48 1.76 3.91
C THR A 2 15.96 1.58 3.82
N GLU A 3 15.33 2.33 2.93
CA GLU A 3 13.90 2.20 2.64
C GLU A 3 13.68 1.22 1.48
N ASN A 4 12.61 0.44 1.61
CA ASN A 4 12.22 -0.57 0.65
C ASN A 4 10.80 -0.30 0.15
N MET A 5 10.53 -0.69 -1.10
CA MET A 5 9.21 -0.52 -1.71
C MET A 5 8.27 -1.66 -1.32
N TYR A 6 7.07 -1.34 -0.88
CA TYR A 6 6.05 -2.32 -0.53
C TYR A 6 4.75 -2.07 -1.28
N TYR A 7 4.08 -3.16 -1.66
CA TYR A 7 2.65 -3.16 -1.95
C TYR A 7 1.90 -3.65 -0.72
N VAL A 8 0.73 -3.06 -0.49
CA VAL A 8 -0.23 -3.54 0.50
C VAL A 8 -1.51 -3.87 -0.23
N ALA A 9 -2.09 -5.03 0.07
CA ALA A 9 -3.43 -5.40 -0.35
C ALA A 9 -4.21 -5.84 0.89
N TYR A 10 -5.48 -5.48 0.98
CA TYR A 10 -6.32 -5.92 2.08
C TYR A 10 -7.70 -6.35 1.62
N ASP A 11 -8.33 -7.19 2.42
CA ASP A 11 -9.75 -7.49 2.35
C ASP A 11 -10.33 -7.27 3.75
N ILE A 12 -11.09 -6.18 3.90
CA ILE A 12 -11.61 -5.73 5.20
C ILE A 12 -13.09 -5.42 5.00
N THR A 13 -13.93 -6.16 5.72
CA THR A 13 -15.38 -6.10 5.53
C THR A 13 -15.95 -4.83 6.15
N ASP A 14 -15.59 -4.56 7.40
CA ASP A 14 -16.09 -3.42 8.15
C ASP A 14 -15.58 -2.08 7.61
N ASN A 15 -16.48 -1.10 7.50
CA ASN A 15 -16.18 0.19 6.89
C ASN A 15 -15.29 1.07 7.78
N ASP A 16 -15.47 1.00 9.10
CA ASP A 16 -14.75 1.83 10.06
C ASP A 16 -13.33 1.28 10.26
N VAL A 17 -13.19 -0.04 10.39
CA VAL A 17 -11.88 -0.73 10.40
C VAL A 17 -11.10 -0.41 9.13
N ARG A 18 -11.75 -0.51 7.96
CA ARG A 18 -11.11 -0.18 6.68
C ARG A 18 -10.67 1.28 6.63
N THR A 19 -11.48 2.20 7.17
CA THR A 19 -11.14 3.62 7.23
C THR A 19 -9.93 3.87 8.14
N ALA A 20 -9.85 3.19 9.28
CA ALA A 20 -8.69 3.25 10.17
C ALA A 20 -7.41 2.75 9.48
N VAL A 21 -7.46 1.59 8.81
CA VAL A 21 -6.31 1.05 8.06
C VAL A 21 -5.87 1.97 6.92
N ILE A 22 -6.81 2.59 6.21
CA ILE A 22 -6.50 3.61 5.19
C ILE A 22 -5.70 4.76 5.80
N GLN A 23 -6.09 5.26 6.98
CA GLN A 23 -5.38 6.37 7.62
C GLN A 23 -4.01 5.96 8.12
N ILE A 24 -3.87 4.76 8.70
CA ILE A 24 -2.57 4.22 9.10
C ILE A 24 -1.61 4.19 7.90
N LEU A 25 -2.05 3.66 6.76
CA LEU A 25 -1.22 3.57 5.55
C LEU A 25 -0.87 4.95 4.98
N LYS A 26 -1.84 5.87 4.90
CA LYS A 26 -1.60 7.25 4.42
C LYS A 26 -0.61 8.01 5.30
N ASN A 27 -0.77 7.93 6.62
CA ASN A 27 0.13 8.58 7.57
C ASN A 27 1.55 8.00 7.52
N ALA A 28 1.68 6.75 7.09
CA ALA A 28 2.97 6.10 6.85
C ALA A 28 3.57 6.40 5.46
N GLY A 29 2.94 7.25 4.64
CA GLY A 29 3.44 7.63 3.32
C GLY A 29 3.06 6.67 2.19
N PHE A 30 2.11 5.75 2.39
CA PHE A 30 1.60 4.93 1.29
C PHE A 30 0.62 5.70 0.42
N THR A 31 0.73 5.51 -0.90
CA THR A 31 -0.24 5.95 -1.89
C THR A 31 -1.27 4.86 -2.15
N ARG A 32 -2.56 5.21 -2.15
CA ARG A 32 -3.66 4.29 -2.45
C ARG A 32 -3.84 4.17 -3.95
N ILE A 33 -3.60 2.99 -4.54
CA ILE A 33 -3.67 2.75 -5.99
C ILE A 33 -4.90 1.94 -6.43
N GLN A 34 -5.69 1.44 -5.49
CA GLN A 34 -7.01 0.85 -5.74
C GLN A 34 -7.82 0.90 -4.44
N LYS A 35 -9.11 0.56 -4.48
CA LYS A 35 -9.98 0.52 -3.30
C LYS A 35 -9.30 -0.21 -2.14
N SER A 36 -8.64 -1.34 -2.39
CA SER A 36 -7.98 -2.10 -1.33
C SER A 36 -6.51 -2.38 -1.59
N VAL A 37 -5.83 -1.51 -2.35
CA VAL A 37 -4.41 -1.68 -2.70
C VAL A 37 -3.65 -0.38 -2.55
N PHE A 38 -2.45 -0.45 -1.97
CA PHE A 38 -1.55 0.66 -1.71
C PHE A 38 -0.11 0.31 -2.12
N CYS A 39 0.72 1.33 -2.34
CA CYS A 39 2.17 1.17 -2.43
C CYS A 39 2.94 2.34 -1.80
N GLY A 40 4.13 2.09 -1.27
CA GLY A 40 4.95 3.11 -0.62
C GLY A 40 6.34 2.61 -0.25
N LYS A 41 7.27 3.54 -0.05
CA LYS A 41 8.61 3.27 0.47
C LYS A 41 8.61 3.46 1.98
N ILE A 42 9.09 2.46 2.70
CA ILE A 42 9.22 2.52 4.16
C ILE A 42 10.50 1.84 4.62
N SER A 43 11.02 2.27 5.77
CA SER A 43 12.07 1.61 6.51
C SER A 43 11.57 0.33 7.22
N GLY A 44 12.50 -0.51 7.65
CA GLY A 44 12.20 -1.70 8.42
C GLY A 44 11.53 -1.41 9.78
N GLN A 45 11.80 -0.26 10.39
CA GLN A 45 11.15 0.16 11.63
C GLN A 45 9.69 0.56 11.38
N GLN A 46 9.45 1.45 10.41
CA GLN A 46 8.10 1.84 10.00
C GLN A 46 7.25 0.62 9.64
N LYS A 47 7.83 -0.38 8.95
CA LYS A 47 7.14 -1.64 8.65
C LYS A 47 6.61 -2.30 9.93
N LYS A 48 7.43 -2.44 10.96
CA LYS A 48 7.01 -3.07 12.23
C LYS A 48 5.89 -2.27 12.88
N ASP A 49 6.04 -0.95 12.96
CA ASP A 49 5.07 -0.07 13.58
C ASP A 49 3.70 -0.13 12.87
N ILE A 50 3.69 -0.14 11.53
CA ILE A 50 2.47 -0.29 10.72
C ILE A 50 1.79 -1.63 11.00
N ILE A 51 2.55 -2.73 11.03
CA ILE A 51 2.00 -4.06 11.26
C ILE A 51 1.35 -4.14 12.64
N GLU A 52 1.99 -3.59 13.69
CA GLU A 52 1.41 -3.56 15.03
C GLU A 52 0.15 -2.70 15.09
N MET A 53 0.15 -1.50 14.49
CA MET A 53 -1.06 -0.68 14.40
C MET A 53 -2.20 -1.39 13.68
N VAL A 54 -1.95 -2.02 12.53
CA VAL A 54 -3.00 -2.72 11.76
C VAL A 54 -3.56 -3.90 12.55
N LYS A 55 -2.72 -4.68 13.24
CA LYS A 55 -3.18 -5.80 14.10
C LYS A 55 -4.17 -5.35 15.18
N THR A 56 -4.05 -4.13 15.70
CA THR A 56 -5.03 -3.60 16.68
C THR A 56 -6.38 -3.23 16.08
N GLN A 57 -6.48 -3.13 14.76
CA GLN A 57 -7.70 -2.69 14.06
C GLN A 57 -8.46 -3.86 13.44
N ILE A 58 -7.73 -4.80 12.82
CA ILE A 58 -8.35 -5.88 12.03
C ILE A 58 -8.79 -7.05 12.91
N THR A 59 -9.78 -7.80 12.43
CA THR A 59 -10.29 -9.02 13.08
C THR A 59 -9.79 -10.28 12.37
N ASP A 60 -10.03 -11.46 12.95
CA ASP A 60 -9.66 -12.75 12.34
C ASP A 60 -10.33 -13.04 10.98
N ASN A 61 -11.40 -12.31 10.66
CA ASN A 61 -12.09 -12.43 9.37
C ASN A 61 -11.53 -11.49 8.28
N ASP A 62 -10.66 -10.56 8.66
CA ASP A 62 -10.06 -9.60 7.75
C ASP A 62 -8.67 -10.09 7.31
N SER A 63 -8.22 -9.64 6.13
CA SER A 63 -6.91 -9.98 5.59
C SER A 63 -6.12 -8.73 5.25
N PHE A 64 -4.84 -8.71 5.66
CA PHE A 64 -3.90 -7.66 5.32
C PHE A 64 -2.59 -8.28 4.86
N TYR A 65 -2.18 -7.98 3.63
CA TYR A 65 -0.94 -8.44 3.05
C TYR A 65 -0.02 -7.26 2.76
N MET A 66 1.27 -7.44 3.06
CA MET A 66 2.33 -6.47 2.72
C MET A 66 3.49 -7.18 2.04
N PHE A 67 3.69 -6.89 0.77
CA PHE A 67 4.66 -7.55 -0.11
C PHE A 67 5.84 -6.63 -0.40
N LEU A 68 7.06 -7.12 -0.21
CA LEU A 68 8.27 -6.41 -0.62
C LEU A 68 8.36 -6.46 -2.16
N ALA A 69 8.36 -5.30 -2.80
CA ALA A 69 8.58 -5.18 -4.24
C ALA A 69 10.07 -4.95 -4.53
N CYS A 70 10.61 -5.78 -5.42
CA CYS A 70 11.94 -5.56 -5.95
C CYS A 70 11.95 -4.34 -6.89
N LYS A 71 13.11 -3.66 -7.05
CA LYS A 71 13.24 -2.51 -7.97
C LYS A 71 12.80 -2.84 -9.40
N GLN A 72 13.06 -4.06 -9.87
CA GLN A 72 12.70 -4.52 -11.21
C GLN A 72 11.22 -4.90 -11.36
N CYS A 73 10.53 -5.13 -10.24
CA CYS A 73 9.14 -5.58 -10.17
C CYS A 73 8.19 -4.39 -10.05
N PHE A 74 8.66 -3.34 -9.40
CA PHE A 74 7.87 -2.15 -9.12
C PHE A 74 7.46 -1.42 -10.40
N GLY A 75 6.19 -1.04 -10.51
CA GLY A 75 5.64 -0.40 -11.72
C GLY A 75 5.31 -1.37 -12.86
N LYS A 76 5.75 -2.64 -12.80
CA LYS A 76 5.34 -3.68 -13.76
C LYS A 76 3.98 -4.27 -13.41
N ILE A 77 2.97 -3.43 -13.31
CA ILE A 77 1.60 -3.84 -13.04
C ILE A 77 0.85 -3.94 -14.37
N THR A 78 0.19 -5.07 -14.61
CA THR A 78 -0.80 -5.18 -15.69
C THR A 78 -2.15 -4.73 -15.15
N ILE A 79 -2.72 -3.68 -15.75
CA ILE A 79 -4.01 -3.12 -15.34
C ILE A 79 -5.08 -3.53 -16.34
N VAL A 80 -6.16 -4.12 -15.84
CA VAL A 80 -7.37 -4.40 -16.61
C VAL A 80 -8.51 -3.58 -16.01
N GLY A 81 -9.19 -2.79 -16.84
CA GLY A 81 -10.26 -1.87 -16.40
C GLY A 81 -9.75 -0.45 -16.12
N LYS A 82 -10.37 0.23 -15.16
CA LYS A 82 -10.06 1.64 -14.86
C LYS A 82 -8.72 1.75 -14.12
N PRO A 83 -7.71 2.45 -14.67
CA PRO A 83 -6.47 2.71 -13.95
C PRO A 83 -6.70 3.67 -12.79
N PHE A 84 -5.87 3.53 -11.75
CA PHE A 84 -5.63 4.63 -10.82
C PHE A 84 -4.72 5.66 -11.51
N ASP A 85 -4.89 6.92 -11.12
CA ASP A 85 -4.29 8.13 -11.69
C ASP A 85 -3.47 7.96 -12.99
N LYS A 86 -4.01 8.47 -14.10
CA LYS A 86 -3.50 8.23 -15.47
C LYS A 86 -2.00 8.57 -15.64
N GLU A 87 -1.50 9.51 -14.84
CA GLU A 87 -0.10 9.96 -14.87
C GLU A 87 0.90 8.92 -14.34
N TYR A 88 0.45 7.96 -13.52
CA TYR A 88 1.30 6.89 -12.98
C TYR A 88 1.43 5.70 -13.95
N VAL A 89 0.43 5.52 -14.82
CA VAL A 89 0.32 4.37 -15.75
C VAL A 89 0.98 4.66 -17.10
N SER A 90 1.23 5.93 -17.44
CA SER A 90 1.70 6.31 -18.77
C SER A 90 3.19 6.09 -19.02
N ASN A 91 3.98 5.57 -18.07
CA ASN A 91 5.46 5.51 -18.16
C ASN A 91 6.14 6.87 -18.42
N GLU A 92 5.42 7.99 -18.39
CA GLU A 92 5.97 9.32 -18.67
C GLU A 92 6.62 9.96 -17.44
N LYS A 93 6.36 9.41 -16.25
CA LYS A 93 7.14 9.69 -15.04
C LYS A 93 7.45 8.39 -14.32
N GLY A 94 8.72 8.18 -13.99
CA GLY A 94 9.11 7.22 -12.97
C GLY A 94 8.36 7.56 -11.67
N ALA A 95 8.14 6.58 -10.81
CA ALA A 95 7.47 6.78 -9.53
C ALA A 95 8.24 7.79 -8.66
N GLU A 96 7.93 9.07 -8.84
CA GLU A 96 8.34 10.14 -7.95
C GLU A 96 7.42 10.09 -6.75
N VAL A 97 8.02 9.67 -5.63
CA VAL A 97 7.45 9.77 -4.30
C VAL A 97 7.55 11.25 -3.94
N PHE A 98 6.42 11.95 -3.86
CA PHE A 98 6.33 13.22 -3.13
C PHE A 98 6.21 12.93 -1.64
#